data_AF-A0A3B9DFA5-F1
#
_entry.id   AF-A0A3B9DFA5-F1
#
_cell.length_a   1.000
_cell.length_b   1.000
_cell.length_c   1.000
_cell.angle_alpha   90.00
_cell.angle_beta   90.00
_cell.angle_gamma   90.00
#
_symmetry.space_group_name_H-M   'P 1'
#
loop_
_entity.id
_entity.type
_entity.pdbx_description
1 polymer ?
#
loop_
_entity_poly.entity_id
_entity_poly.type
_entity_poly.pdbx_seq_one_letter_code
_entity_poly.pdbx_strand_id
1 'polypeptide(L)' 'SGGVIAMALQSVLQLPDKQVIALNWMVYNSSVTRIKYGNDKISLTQFNSLPHLEREGLKHMVTYR' A
#
# COMPACT_ATOMS: atom_id res chain seq x y z
N SER A 1 5.06 -3.61 7.05
CA SER A 1 5.26 -4.81 6.20
C SER A 1 4.05 -4.98 5.29
N GLY A 2 4.17 -5.77 4.21
CA GLY A 2 3.07 -6.01 3.26
C GLY A 2 1.82 -6.57 3.92
N GLY A 3 1.96 -7.56 4.83
CA GLY A 3 0.82 -8.19 5.48
C GLY A 3 0.01 -7.24 6.36
N VAL A 4 0.69 -6.40 7.15
CA VAL A 4 0.02 -5.38 7.99
C VAL A 4 -0.69 -4.34 7.12
N ILE A 5 -0.07 -3.91 6.02
CA ILE A 5 -0.69 -2.98 5.07
C ILE A 5 -1.93 -3.63 4.43
N ALA A 6 -1.84 -4.89 4.01
CA ALA A 6 -2.94 -5.60 3.39
C ALA A 6 -4.13 -5.78 4.35
N MET A 7 -3.87 -6.15 5.61
CA MET A 7 -4.90 -6.26 6.65
C MET A 7 -5.55 -4.91 6.95
N ALA A 8 -4.77 -3.82 7.05
CA ALA A 8 -5.32 -2.49 7.27
C ALA A 8 -6.24 -2.07 6.11
N LEU A 9 -5.83 -2.34 4.87
CA LEU A 9 -6.63 -2.05 3.68
C LEU A 9 -7.85 -2.95 3.55
N GLN A 10 -7.80 -4.18 4.07
CA GLN A 10 -8.99 -5.02 4.19
C GLN A 10 -10.09 -4.31 4.96
N SER A 11 -9.76 -3.76 6.14
CA SER A 11 -10.73 -3.04 6.97
C SER A 11 -11.22 -1.75 6.32
N VAL A 12 -10.33 -0.99 5.68
CA VAL A 12 -10.67 0.30 5.07
C VAL A 12 -11.51 0.16 3.81
N LEU A 13 -11.21 -0.83 2.96
CA LEU A 13 -11.86 -1.02 1.67
C LEU A 13 -12.88 -2.17 1.68
N GLN A 14 -13.07 -2.83 2.82
CA GLN A 14 -13.95 -3.99 3.00
C GLN A 14 -13.65 -5.11 2.01
N LEU A 15 -12.35 -5.42 1.85
CA LEU A 15 -11.91 -6.43 0.88
C LEU A 15 -12.24 -7.86 1.38
N PRO A 16 -12.63 -8.78 0.48
CA PRO A 16 -12.70 -10.21 0.79
C PRO A 16 -11.32 -10.79 1.16
N ASP A 17 -11.27 -11.79 2.04
CA ASP A 17 -10.03 -12.43 2.50
C ASP A 17 -9.10 -12.87 1.37
N LYS A 18 -9.65 -13.41 0.29
CA LYS A 18 -8.88 -13.84 -0.90
C LYS A 18 -8.10 -12.68 -1.53
N GLN A 19 -8.65 -11.47 -1.50
CA GLN A 19 -8.00 -10.28 -2.06
C GLN A 19 -6.90 -9.75 -1.14
N VAL A 20 -6.97 -9.99 0.16
CA VAL A 20 -5.93 -9.56 1.12
C VAL A 20 -4.61 -10.26 0.85
N ILE A 21 -4.65 -11.55 0.55
CA ILE A 21 -3.45 -12.33 0.21
C ILE A 21 -2.82 -11.75 -1.05
N ALA A 22 -3.60 -11.54 -2.12
CA ALA A 22 -3.10 -10.94 -3.36
C ALA A 22 -2.55 -9.52 -3.13
N LEU A 23 -3.21 -8.72 -2.29
CA LEU A 23 -2.77 -7.37 -1.95
C LEU A 23 -1.40 -7.37 -1.28
N ASN A 24 -1.14 -8.29 -0.35
CA ASN A 24 0.17 -8.42 0.31
C ASN A 24 1.31 -8.67 -0.70
N TRP A 25 1.09 -9.50 -1.72
CA TRP A 25 2.09 -9.79 -2.76
C TRP A 25 2.45 -8.57 -3.62
N MET A 26 1.51 -7.64 -3.80
CA MET A 26 1.75 -6.46 -4.62
C MET A 26 2.56 -5.37 -3.90
N VAL A 27 2.68 -5.42 -2.56
CA VAL A 27 3.30 -4.33 -1.78
C VAL A 27 4.82 -4.30 -1.98
N TYR A 28 5.33 -3.23 -2.57
CA TYR A 28 6.76 -2.97 -2.70
C TYR A 28 7.42 -2.74 -1.34
N ASN A 29 8.70 -3.11 -1.25
CA ASN A 29 9.52 -2.71 -0.14
C ASN A 29 9.66 -1.19 -0.11
N SER A 30 9.60 -0.60 1.09
CA SER A 30 9.72 0.84 1.30
C SER A 30 8.56 1.66 0.69
N SER A 31 7.44 1.05 0.33
CA SER A 31 6.30 1.81 -0.22
C SER A 31 5.56 2.62 0.83
N VAL A 32 4.93 3.70 0.35
CA VAL A 32 4.09 4.60 1.12
C VAL A 32 2.62 4.33 0.77
N THR A 33 1.83 4.06 1.81
CA THR A 33 0.37 3.95 1.76
C THR A 33 -0.23 4.99 2.70
N ARG A 34 -1.23 5.74 2.24
CA ARG A 34 -1.87 6.83 2.99
C ARG A 34 -3.37 6.60 3.09
N ILE A 35 -3.84 6.57 4.32
CA ILE A 35 -5.25 6.49 4.68
C ILE A 35 -5.62 7.81 5.34
N LYS A 36 -6.76 8.38 4.97
CA LYS A 36 -7.32 9.60 5.56
C LYS A 36 -8.58 9.25 6.33
N TYR A 37 -8.64 9.70 7.58
CA TYR A 37 -9.84 9.65 8.41
C TYR A 37 -10.42 11.05 8.56
N GLY A 38 -11.73 11.17 8.47
CA GLY A 38 -12.47 12.41 8.71
C GLY A 38 -13.96 12.25 8.45
N ASN A 39 -14.79 13.02 9.17
CA ASN A 39 -16.26 12.93 9.09
C ASN A 39 -16.78 11.49 9.21
N ASP A 40 -16.25 10.74 10.19
CA ASP A 40 -16.57 9.32 10.43
C ASP A 40 -16.33 8.39 9.24
N LYS A 41 -15.56 8.83 8.26
CA LYS A 41 -15.18 8.04 7.08
C LYS A 41 -13.68 7.81 7.07
N ILE A 42 -13.30 6.58 6.74
CA ILE A 42 -11.93 6.21 6.45
C ILE A 42 -11.83 6.00 4.94
N SER A 43 -10.79 6.56 4.32
CA SER A 43 -10.59 6.50 2.87
C SER A 43 -9.14 6.25 2.53
N LEU A 44 -8.89 5.40 1.53
CA LEU A 44 -7.57 5.23 0.94
C LEU A 44 -7.30 6.41 -0.01
N THR A 45 -6.15 7.05 0.15
CA THR A 45 -5.74 8.19 -0.70
C THR A 45 -4.49 7.91 -1.52
N GLN A 46 -3.67 6.95 -1.10
CA GLN A 46 -2.45 6.55 -1.80
C GLN A 46 -2.12 5.12 -1.42
N PHE A 47 -1.78 4.28 -2.38
CA PHE A 47 -1.39 2.89 -2.14
C PHE A 47 -0.09 2.57 -2.86
N ASN A 48 0.79 1.84 -2.17
CA ASN A 48 1.96 1.20 -2.76
C ASN A 48 2.87 2.12 -3.60
N SER A 49 2.99 3.37 -3.17
CA SER A 49 3.74 4.39 -3.92
C SER A 49 5.19 4.48 -3.47
N LEU A 50 6.09 4.93 -4.36
CA LEU A 50 7.52 5.07 -4.08
C LEU A 50 8.04 6.47 -4.43
N PRO A 51 7.40 7.56 -3.94
CA PRO A 51 7.70 8.92 -4.39
C PRO A 51 9.16 9.37 -4.12
N HIS A 52 9.85 8.71 -3.19
CA HIS A 52 11.27 8.91 -2.92
C HIS A 52 12.20 8.15 -3.88
N LEU A 53 11.75 7.06 -4.49
CA LEU A 53 12.53 6.24 -5.44
C LEU A 53 12.18 6.52 -6.91
N GLU A 54 10.99 7.04 -7.20
CA GLU A 54 10.57 7.48 -8.54
C GLU A 54 11.22 8.81 -8.97
N ARG A 55 12.46 9.04 -8.52
CA ARG A 55 13.29 10.20 -8.84
C ARG A 55 14.41 9.77 -9.77
N GLU A 56 14.89 10.71 -10.58
CA GLU A 56 16.03 10.47 -11.46
C GLU A 56 17.24 9.96 -10.65
N GLY A 57 17.91 8.93 -11.16
CA GLY A 57 19.03 8.28 -10.47
C GLY A 57 18.66 7.22 -9.43
N LEU A 58 17.42 7.15 -8.91
CA LEU A 58 17.04 6.18 -7.85
C LEU A 58 16.12 5.04 -8.30
N LYS A 59 15.56 5.13 -9.51
CA LYS A 59 14.63 4.11 -10.05
C LYS A 59 15.19 2.69 -10.04
N HIS A 60 16.51 2.54 -10.19
CA HIS A 60 17.21 1.26 -10.16
C HIS A 60 17.19 0.57 -8.79
N MET A 61 16.85 1.29 -7.72
CA MET A 61 16.75 0.73 -6.36
C MET A 61 15.40 0.09 -6.07
N VAL A 62 14.40 0.24 -6.96
CA VAL A 62 13.10 -0.40 -6.80
C VAL A 62 13.25 -1.91 -7.04
N THR A 63 12.93 -2.70 -6.02
CA THR A 63 12.99 -4.17 -6.08
C THR A 63 11.58 -4.77 -6.07
N TYR A 64 11.40 -5.84 -6.83
CA TYR A 64 10.17 -6.60 -6.94
C TYR A 64 10.30 -7.91 -6.14
N ARG A 65 9.20 -8.40 -5.59
CA ARG A 65 9.11 -9.69 -4.89
C ARG A 65 8.27 -10.67 -5.68
#